data_AF-A0A7K3QK50-F1
#
_entry.id   AF-A0A7K3QK50-F1
#
_cell.length_a   1.000
_cell.length_b   1.000
_cell.length_c   1.000
_cell.angle_alpha   90.00
_cell.angle_beta   90.00
_cell.angle_gamma   90.00
#
_symmetry.space_group_name_H-M   'P 1'
#
loop_
_entity.id
_entity.type
_entity.pdbx_description
1 polymer ?
#
loop_
_entity_poly.entity_id
_entity_poly.type
_entity_poly.pdbx_seq_one_letter_code
_entity_poly.pdbx_strand_id
1 'polypeptide(L)'
;MDLSGSHGPLLFDLHEVGFCDSSLLNHLLLTDRGRQVALFGASATLRRLLEVTGAASILPSYADLGAALTALSLPPSSGRP
;
A
#
# COMPACT_ATOMS: atom_id res chain seq x y z
N MET A 1 -15.31 -6.52 15.49
CA MET A 1 -14.34 -5.40 15.62
C MET A 1 -14.65 -4.45 14.50
N ASP A 2 -15.29 -3.33 14.82
CA ASP A 2 -15.72 -2.34 13.83
C ASP A 2 -14.56 -1.36 13.58
N LEU A 3 -14.07 -1.31 12.35
CA LEU A 3 -12.96 -0.43 11.92
C LEU A 3 -13.49 0.92 11.37
N SER A 4 -14.81 1.14 11.41
CA SER A 4 -15.51 2.29 10.84
C SER A 4 -15.12 3.66 11.43
N GLY A 5 -14.40 3.70 12.56
CA GLY A 5 -13.94 4.93 13.20
C GLY A 5 -12.54 5.42 12.83
N SER A 6 -11.74 4.65 12.06
CA SER A 6 -10.36 5.03 11.74
C SER A 6 -10.24 5.73 10.38
N HIS A 7 -10.37 7.06 10.35
CA HIS A 7 -10.22 7.90 9.15
C HIS A 7 -8.75 8.15 8.71
N GLY A 8 -7.81 7.29 9.10
CA GLY A 8 -6.39 7.44 8.75
C GLY A 8 -6.02 6.68 7.47
N PRO A 9 -4.77 6.69 7.01
CA PRO A 9 -4.29 5.76 5.98
C PRO A 9 -4.30 4.30 6.49
N LEU A 10 -4.18 3.34 5.57
CA LEU A 10 -3.91 1.92 5.83
C LEU A 10 -2.49 1.58 5.40
N LEU A 11 -1.81 0.82 6.25
CA LEU A 11 -0.48 0.30 5.96
C LEU A 11 -0.52 -1.22 6.07
N PHE A 12 -0.21 -1.91 4.97
CA PHE A 12 -0.14 -3.38 4.93
C PHE A 12 1.31 -3.85 5.04
N ASP A 13 1.53 -4.79 5.95
CA ASP A 13 2.78 -5.53 6.09
C ASP A 13 2.80 -6.71 5.10
N LEU A 14 3.82 -6.76 4.24
CA LEU A 14 3.98 -7.79 3.22
C LEU A 14 5.12 -8.77 3.51
N HIS A 15 5.77 -8.74 4.69
CA HIS A 15 6.90 -9.64 4.99
C HIS A 15 6.54 -11.12 4.83
N GLU A 16 5.35 -11.52 5.29
CA GLU A 16 4.85 -12.90 5.23
C GLU A 16 4.03 -13.19 3.96
N VAL A 17 3.92 -12.22 3.04
CA VAL A 17 3.17 -12.39 1.79
C VAL A 17 4.09 -12.98 0.73
N GLY A 18 3.94 -14.27 0.47
CA GLY A 18 4.73 -14.97 -0.55
C GLY A 18 4.35 -14.63 -1.99
N PHE A 19 3.09 -14.27 -2.24
CA PHE A 19 2.56 -14.00 -3.58
C PHE A 19 1.39 -13.03 -3.54
N CYS A 20 1.23 -12.24 -4.61
CA CYS A 20 0.11 -11.33 -4.80
C CYS A 20 -0.56 -11.67 -6.12
N ASP A 21 -1.66 -12.42 -6.06
CA ASP A 21 -2.46 -12.72 -7.24
C ASP A 21 -3.28 -11.49 -7.69
N SER A 22 -4.03 -11.64 -8.77
CA SER A 22 -4.90 -10.58 -9.28
C SER A 22 -6.00 -10.18 -8.29
N SER A 23 -6.45 -11.09 -7.43
CA SER A 23 -7.49 -10.82 -6.44
C SER A 23 -6.95 -9.96 -5.31
N LEU A 24 -5.76 -10.28 -4.77
CA LEU A 24 -5.10 -9.50 -3.74
C LEU A 24 -4.70 -8.12 -4.29
N LEU A 25 -4.13 -8.06 -5.49
CA LEU A 25 -3.78 -6.78 -6.12
C LEU A 25 -5.02 -5.90 -6.33
N ASN A 26 -6.11 -6.47 -6.87
CA ASN A 26 -7.36 -5.75 -7.05
C ASN A 26 -7.96 -5.30 -5.71
N HIS A 27 -7.87 -6.13 -4.66
CA HIS A 27 -8.32 -5.75 -3.33
C HIS A 27 -7.58 -4.50 -2.83
N LEU A 28 -6.24 -4.49 -2.89
CA LEU A 28 -5.44 -3.33 -2.48
C LEU A 28 -5.79 -2.07 -3.27
N LEU A 29 -5.99 -2.19 -4.58
CA LEU A 29 -6.38 -1.06 -5.45
C LEU A 29 -7.78 -0.55 -5.12
N LEU A 30 -8.74 -1.44 -4.87
CA LEU A 30 -10.10 -1.05 -4.47
C LEU A 30 -10.10 -0.38 -3.09
N THR A 31 -9.27 -0.85 -2.16
CA THR A 31 -9.10 -0.22 -0.86
C THR A 31 -8.52 1.19 -0.98
N ASP A 32 -7.50 1.40 -1.82
CA ASP A 32 -6.87 2.72 -2.02
C ASP A 32 -7.86 3.78 -2.53
N ARG A 33 -8.88 3.37 -3.29
CA ARG A 33 -9.95 4.28 -3.76
C ARG A 33 -10.80 4.87 -2.63
N GLY A 34 -10.96 4.15 -1.52
CA GLY A 34 -11.75 4.60 -0.37
C GLY A 34 -10.90 5.15 0.78
N ARG A 35 -9.64 4.73 0.88
CA ARG A 35 -8.75 5.06 1.98
C ARG A 35 -7.31 4.90 1.51
N GLN A 36 -6.47 5.92 1.68
CA GLN A 36 -5.06 5.86 1.27
C GLN A 36 -4.38 4.58 1.76
N VAL A 37 -3.82 3.80 0.84
CA VAL A 37 -3.06 2.58 1.13
C VAL A 37 -1.58 2.81 0.88
N ALA A 38 -0.77 2.22 1.77
CA ALA A 38 0.66 2.03 1.60
C ALA A 38 1.06 0.61 1.97
N LEU A 39 2.22 0.19 1.48
CA LEU A 39 2.78 -1.14 1.69
C LEU A 39 4.17 -1.01 2.35
N PHE A 40 4.60 -2.00 3.11
CA PHE A 40 5.99 -2.14 3.52
C PHE A 40 6.38 -3.63 3.61
N GLY A 41 7.67 -3.93 3.66
CA GLY A 41 8.14 -5.32 3.76
C GLY A 41 7.95 -6.15 2.48
N ALA A 42 7.72 -5.50 1.33
CA ALA A 42 7.54 -6.20 0.07
C ALA A 42 8.84 -6.89 -0.37
N SER A 43 8.76 -8.21 -0.58
CA SER A 43 9.84 -9.00 -1.18
C SER A 43 10.21 -8.46 -2.57
N ALA A 44 11.40 -8.81 -3.08
CA ALA A 44 11.83 -8.39 -4.42
C ALA A 44 10.84 -8.82 -5.51
N THR A 45 10.26 -10.01 -5.38
CA THR A 45 9.22 -10.53 -6.29
C THR A 45 7.97 -9.66 -6.26
N LEU A 46 7.48 -9.28 -5.07
CA LEU A 46 6.30 -8.43 -4.94
C LEU A 46 6.55 -7.01 -5.45
N ARG A 47 7.71 -6.43 -5.16
CA ARG A 47 8.11 -5.13 -5.72
C ARG A 47 8.11 -5.17 -7.24
N ARG A 48 8.69 -6.22 -7.83
CA ARG A 48 8.71 -6.41 -9.27
C ARG A 48 7.30 -6.56 -9.85
N LEU A 49 6.41 -7.27 -9.16
CA LEU A 49 5.01 -7.40 -9.57
C LEU A 49 4.31 -6.04 -9.60
N LEU A 50 4.47 -5.22 -8.56
CA LEU A 50 3.91 -3.87 -8.51
C LEU A 50 4.46 -2.97 -9.62
N GLU A 51 5.76 -3.06 -9.93
CA GLU A 51 6.37 -2.32 -11.04
C GLU A 51 5.78 -2.73 -12.39
N VAL A 52 5.76 -4.03 -12.70
CA VAL A 52 5.34 -4.56 -14.00
C VAL A 52 3.85 -4.33 -14.25
N THR A 53 3.04 -4.36 -13.20
CA THR A 53 1.60 -4.07 -13.29
C THR A 53 1.28 -2.57 -13.29
N GLY A 54 2.28 -1.70 -13.05
CA GLY A 54 2.10 -0.26 -12.87
C GLY A 54 1.51 0.13 -11.51
N ALA A 55 1.15 -0.83 -10.67
CA ALA A 55 0.55 -0.61 -9.36
C ALA A 55 1.49 0.13 -8.38
N ALA A 56 2.80 0.11 -8.60
CA ALA A 56 3.77 0.87 -7.81
C ALA A 56 3.53 2.40 -7.84
N SER A 57 2.86 2.91 -8.88
CA SER A 57 2.49 4.34 -8.97
C SER A 57 1.29 4.72 -8.09
N ILE A 58 0.48 3.72 -7.70
CA ILE A 58 -0.75 3.89 -6.91
C ILE A 58 -0.51 3.49 -5.45
N LEU A 59 0.15 2.35 -5.26
CA LEU A 59 0.43 1.72 -3.98
C LEU A 59 1.90 1.92 -3.61
N PRO A 60 2.26 3.03 -2.91
CA PRO A 60 3.63 3.25 -2.48
C PRO A 60 4.08 2.12 -1.55
N SER A 61 5.29 1.62 -1.80
CA SER A 61 5.93 0.59 -0.97
C SER A 61 7.20 1.14 -0.33
N TYR A 62 7.29 1.03 0.99
CA TYR A 62 8.40 1.52 1.80
C TYR A 62 9.27 0.35 2.27
N ALA A 63 10.55 0.66 2.55
CA ALA A 63 11.51 -0.33 3.02
C ALA A 63 11.14 -0.88 4.40
N ASP A 64 10.62 -0.02 5.29
CA ASP A 64 10.28 -0.35 6.66
C ASP A 64 9.07 0.45 7.17
N LEU A 65 8.60 0.06 8.35
CA LEU A 65 7.44 0.67 9.02
C LEU A 65 7.69 2.16 9.33
N GLY A 66 8.89 2.54 9.75
CA GLY A 66 9.20 3.91 10.14
C GLY A 66 9.16 4.88 8.96
N ALA A 67 9.71 4.47 7.82
CA ALA A 67 9.64 5.21 6.57
C ALA A 67 8.18 5.41 6.12
N ALA A 68 7.36 4.36 6.22
CA ALA A 68 5.94 4.43 5.88
C ALA A 68 5.18 5.40 6.78
N LEU A 69 5.34 5.30 8.09
CA LEU A 69 4.67 6.19 9.05
C LEU A 69 5.07 7.65 8.87
N THR A 70 6.35 7.91 8.62
CA THR A 70 6.85 9.27 8.35
C THR A 70 6.21 9.85 7.10
N ALA A 71 6.15 9.08 6.01
CA ALA A 71 5.56 9.52 4.75
C ALA A 71 4.04 9.75 4.86
N LEU A 72 3.33 8.89 5.59
CA LEU A 72 1.88 8.97 5.79
C LEU A 72 1.45 10.07 6.78
N SER A 73 2.37 10.57 7.61
CA SER A 73 2.11 11.69 8.52
C SER A 73 2.17 13.05 7.82
N LEU A 74 2.71 13.10 6.60
CA LEU A 74 2.74 14.31 5.78
C LEU A 74 1.39 14.49 5.08
N PRO A 75 0.91 15.75 4.91
CA PRO A 75 -0.29 16.00 4.13
C PRO A 75 -0.11 15.46 2.71
N PRO A 76 -1.15 14.87 2.09
CA PRO A 76 -1.05 14.30 0.75
C PRO A 76 -0.65 15.39 -0.24
N SER A 77 0.46 15.18 -0.94
CA SER A 77 0.87 16.03 -2.06
C SER A 77 -0.23 15.99 -3.12
N SER A 78 -0.84 17.15 -3.42
CA SER A 78 -1.92 17.31 -4.40
C SER A 78 -1.47 16.84 -5.79
N GLY A 79 -1.61 15.55 -6.08
CA GLY A 79 -1.09 14.95 -7.32
C GLY A 79 -1.31 13.45 -7.44
N ARG A 80 -2.30 12.90 -6.73
CA ARG A 80 -2.75 11.53 -6.97
C ARG A 80 -3.77 11.58 -8.11
N PRO A 81 -3.54 10.89 -9.24
CA PRO A 81 -4.43 10.93 -10.41
C PRO A 81 -5.81 10.32 -10.12
#